data_AF-A0AAP6ZL64-F1
#
_entry.id   AF-A0AAP6ZL64-F1
#
_cell.length_a   1.000
_cell.length_b   1.000
_cell.length_c   1.000
_cell.angle_alpha   90.00
_cell.angle_beta   90.00
_cell.angle_gamma   90.00
#
_symmetry.space_group_name_H-M   'P 1'
#
loop_
_entity.id
_entity.type
_entity.pdbx_description
1 polymer ?
#
loop_
_entity_poly.entity_id
_entity_poly.type
_entity_poly.pdbx_seq_one_letter_code
_entity_poly.pdbx_strand_id
1 'polypeptide(L)'
;MKLTHQLGLCLLVSAQAVAAPSDKLIEQYNHAAQGDEDQVESVYEQLQGQIERQGGDALTLVYLGSTQTLMGRDAFLPWNKMKYVEQGLGTIAKGLDMLSDDTTPVPLQEIRQGLPESLLARAVAATTYTSLPDMFNHFERGYELYSGLLSEQAFRSQSFDAIAWVYIYAIQAAIRAEDSLQAQKWAQEMSTLNAQHPMTLQAIAMANSA
;
A
#
# COMPACT_ATOMS: atom_id res chain seq x y z
N MET A 1 -31.68 -49.05 -34.31
CA MET A 1 -31.57 -47.95 -33.32
C MET A 1 -30.35 -47.11 -33.69
N LYS A 2 -30.54 -45.88 -34.18
CA LYS A 2 -29.44 -44.95 -34.49
C LYS A 2 -29.20 -44.09 -33.24
N LEU A 3 -28.06 -44.26 -32.56
CA LEU A 3 -27.62 -43.35 -31.52
C LEU A 3 -26.90 -42.15 -32.17
N THR A 4 -27.56 -41.00 -32.15
CA THR A 4 -26.94 -39.71 -32.44
C THR A 4 -26.29 -39.18 -31.16
N HIS A 5 -24.96 -39.11 -31.12
CA HIS A 5 -24.24 -38.41 -30.06
C HIS A 5 -24.20 -36.90 -30.38
N GLN A 6 -24.90 -36.10 -29.58
CA GLN A 6 -24.69 -34.65 -29.51
C GLN A 6 -23.44 -34.38 -28.66
N LEU A 7 -22.38 -33.87 -29.29
CA LEU A 7 -21.24 -33.29 -28.59
C LEU A 7 -21.64 -31.86 -28.15
N GLY A 8 -21.86 -31.67 -26.85
CA GLY A 8 -22.05 -30.34 -26.26
C GLY A 8 -20.71 -29.65 -26.06
N LEU A 9 -20.46 -28.56 -26.80
CA LEU A 9 -19.28 -27.71 -26.66
C LEU A 9 -19.44 -26.83 -25.40
N CYS A 10 -18.77 -27.18 -24.30
CA CYS A 10 -18.67 -26.32 -23.13
C CYS A 10 -17.71 -25.16 -23.43
N LEU A 11 -18.25 -23.94 -23.55
CA LEU A 11 -17.48 -22.71 -23.56
C LEU A 11 -16.94 -22.46 -22.14
N LEU A 12 -15.66 -22.74 -21.91
CA LEU A 12 -14.94 -22.30 -20.72
C LEU A 12 -14.76 -20.79 -20.83
N VAL A 13 -15.63 -20.02 -20.17
CA VAL A 13 -15.35 -18.61 -19.89
C VAL A 13 -14.17 -18.58 -18.93
N SER A 14 -12.99 -18.26 -19.47
CA SER A 14 -11.83 -17.98 -18.64
C SER A 14 -12.08 -16.64 -17.96
N ALA A 15 -12.47 -16.66 -16.68
CA ALA A 15 -12.41 -15.45 -15.88
C ALA A 15 -10.95 -14.98 -15.90
N GLN A 16 -10.69 -13.83 -16.53
CA GLN A 16 -9.40 -13.20 -16.42
C GLN A 16 -9.28 -12.74 -14.96
N ALA A 17 -8.50 -13.48 -14.16
CA ALA A 17 -8.16 -13.05 -12.83
C ALA A 17 -7.38 -11.73 -12.97
N VAL A 18 -7.91 -10.67 -12.36
CA VAL A 18 -7.16 -9.42 -12.22
C VAL A 18 -6.03 -9.72 -11.24
N ALA A 19 -4.79 -9.47 -11.66
CA ALA A 19 -3.62 -9.81 -10.84
C ALA A 19 -3.09 -8.58 -10.13
N ALA A 20 -2.70 -8.78 -8.87
CA ALA A 20 -1.90 -7.83 -8.11
C ALA A 20 -0.50 -7.63 -8.72
N PRO A 21 0.19 -6.52 -8.41
CA PRO A 21 1.56 -6.31 -8.86
C PRO A 21 2.48 -7.44 -8.38
N SER A 22 3.41 -7.83 -9.24
CA SER A 22 4.44 -8.81 -8.87
C SER A 22 5.39 -8.26 -7.80
N ASP A 23 6.01 -9.13 -7.00
CA ASP A 23 6.99 -8.70 -5.99
C ASP A 23 8.15 -7.89 -6.58
N LYS A 24 8.58 -8.22 -7.81
CA LYS A 24 9.62 -7.45 -8.52
C LYS A 24 9.18 -6.01 -8.79
N LEU A 25 7.94 -5.81 -9.22
CA LEU A 25 7.41 -4.47 -9.50
C LEU A 25 7.22 -3.68 -8.20
N ILE A 26 6.80 -4.35 -7.12
CA ILE A 26 6.71 -3.74 -5.79
C ILE A 26 8.10 -3.35 -5.27
N GLU A 27 9.12 -4.18 -5.47
CA GLU A 27 10.50 -3.86 -5.09
C GLU A 27 11.04 -2.64 -5.86
N GLN A 28 10.76 -2.54 -7.16
CA GLN A 28 11.09 -1.35 -7.95
C GLN A 28 10.37 -0.10 -7.43
N TYR A 29 9.08 -0.21 -7.09
CA TYR A 29 8.36 0.87 -6.41
C TYR A 29 9.01 1.27 -5.09
N ASN A 30 9.46 0.31 -4.28
CA ASN A 30 10.09 0.59 -2.99
C ASN A 30 11.39 1.39 -3.18
N HIS A 31 12.20 1.09 -4.19
CA HIS A 31 13.36 1.92 -4.56
C HIS A 31 12.96 3.33 -4.96
N ALA A 32 11.91 3.47 -5.79
CA ALA A 32 11.37 4.76 -6.21
C ALA A 32 10.91 5.61 -5.00
N ALA A 33 10.19 4.98 -4.07
CA ALA A 33 9.72 5.61 -2.84
C ALA A 33 10.86 6.03 -1.90
N GLN A 34 11.99 5.30 -1.91
CA GLN A 34 13.21 5.63 -1.17
C GLN A 34 14.05 6.74 -1.82
N GLY A 35 13.66 7.24 -2.99
CA GLY A 35 14.29 8.38 -3.65
C GLY A 35 15.06 8.05 -4.92
N ASP A 36 14.98 6.81 -5.43
CA ASP A 36 15.50 6.47 -6.75
C ASP A 36 14.54 6.97 -7.85
N GLU A 37 14.68 8.24 -8.22
CA GLU A 37 13.81 8.93 -9.20
C GLU A 37 13.81 8.21 -10.57
N ASP A 38 14.90 7.53 -10.94
CA ASP A 38 15.04 6.81 -12.21
C ASP A 38 14.06 5.62 -12.33
N GLN A 39 13.53 5.11 -11.21
CA GLN A 39 12.55 4.02 -11.21
C GLN A 39 11.12 4.50 -11.43
N VAL A 40 10.81 5.76 -11.15
CA VAL A 40 9.42 6.24 -11.02
C VAL A 40 8.64 6.09 -12.33
N GLU A 41 9.21 6.53 -13.45
CA GLU A 41 8.57 6.42 -14.76
C GLU A 41 8.39 4.95 -15.18
N SER A 42 9.42 4.12 -14.96
CA SER A 42 9.35 2.69 -15.29
C SER A 42 8.28 1.95 -14.49
N VAL A 43 8.15 2.25 -13.19
CA VAL A 43 7.11 1.67 -12.34
C VAL A 43 5.72 2.12 -12.80
N TYR A 44 5.56 3.40 -13.13
CA TYR A 44 4.31 3.95 -13.64
C TYR A 44 3.86 3.24 -14.93
N GLU A 45 4.76 3.11 -15.91
CA GLU A 45 4.47 2.44 -17.18
C GLU A 45 4.11 0.97 -17.00
N GLN A 46 4.83 0.25 -16.13
CA GLN A 46 4.55 -1.16 -15.86
C GLN A 46 3.20 -1.37 -15.18
N LEU A 47 2.83 -0.53 -14.21
CA LEU A 47 1.53 -0.59 -13.54
C LEU A 47 0.39 -0.27 -14.51
N GLN A 48 0.54 0.78 -15.34
CA GLN A 48 -0.43 1.11 -16.38
C GLN A 48 -0.58 -0.03 -17.38
N GLY A 49 0.53 -0.56 -17.89
CA GLY A 49 0.53 -1.68 -18.82
C GLY A 49 -0.03 -2.97 -18.21
N GLN A 50 0.07 -3.17 -16.90
CA GLN A 50 -0.63 -4.27 -16.20
C GLN A 50 -2.14 -4.04 -16.19
N ILE A 51 -2.58 -2.83 -15.81
CA ILE A 51 -4.01 -2.47 -15.78
C ILE A 51 -4.67 -2.64 -17.16
N GLU A 52 -3.99 -2.22 -18.23
CA GLU A 52 -4.49 -2.36 -19.59
C GLU A 52 -4.65 -3.82 -20.05
N ARG A 53 -3.75 -4.71 -19.59
CA ARG A 53 -3.73 -6.11 -20.02
C ARG A 53 -4.59 -7.03 -19.16
N GLN A 54 -4.72 -6.73 -17.87
CA GLN A 54 -5.26 -7.65 -16.85
C GLN A 54 -6.36 -7.02 -16.00
N GLY A 55 -6.65 -5.72 -16.17
CA GLY A 55 -7.44 -4.94 -15.23
C GLY A 55 -6.60 -4.46 -14.04
N GLY A 56 -7.14 -3.53 -13.27
CA GLY A 56 -6.52 -3.05 -12.03
C GLY A 56 -7.28 -3.56 -10.82
N ASP A 57 -6.62 -4.31 -9.94
CA ASP A 57 -7.15 -4.63 -8.61
C ASP A 57 -6.87 -3.47 -7.64
N ALA A 58 -7.36 -3.60 -6.41
CA ALA A 58 -7.20 -2.57 -5.40
C ALA A 58 -5.72 -2.27 -5.11
N LEU A 59 -4.87 -3.31 -5.00
CA LEU A 59 -3.46 -3.14 -4.69
C LEU A 59 -2.71 -2.44 -5.83
N THR A 60 -2.98 -2.82 -7.08
CA THR A 60 -2.41 -2.17 -8.27
C THR A 60 -2.79 -0.70 -8.34
N LEU A 61 -4.04 -0.35 -8.06
CA LEU A 61 -4.48 1.05 -8.04
C LEU A 61 -3.79 1.86 -6.94
N VAL A 62 -3.62 1.29 -5.73
CA VAL A 62 -2.89 1.98 -4.66
C VAL A 62 -1.42 2.21 -5.04
N TYR A 63 -0.73 1.21 -5.62
CA TYR A 63 0.63 1.39 -6.10
C TYR A 63 0.72 2.39 -7.26
N LEU A 64 -0.23 2.36 -8.21
CA LEU A 64 -0.25 3.32 -9.30
C LEU A 64 -0.45 4.74 -8.78
N GLY A 65 -1.42 4.94 -7.90
CA GLY A 65 -1.69 6.24 -7.32
C GLY A 65 -0.53 6.76 -6.48
N SER A 66 0.12 5.88 -5.73
CA SER A 66 1.35 6.25 -4.99
C SER A 66 2.51 6.55 -5.92
N THR A 67 2.66 5.83 -7.03
CA THR A 67 3.68 6.16 -8.05
C THR A 67 3.39 7.52 -8.70
N GLN A 68 2.12 7.87 -8.93
CA GLN A 68 1.74 9.19 -9.42
C GLN A 68 2.09 10.30 -8.42
N THR A 69 1.96 10.08 -7.11
CA THR A 69 2.44 11.07 -6.13
C THR A 69 3.97 11.22 -6.15
N LEU A 70 4.72 10.13 -6.41
CA LEU A 70 6.17 10.21 -6.66
C LEU A 70 6.51 11.00 -7.93
N MET A 71 5.77 10.83 -9.03
CA MET A 71 5.92 11.70 -10.21
C MET A 71 5.68 13.18 -9.85
N GLY A 72 4.77 13.46 -8.93
CA GLY A 72 4.54 14.80 -8.41
C GLY A 72 5.67 15.33 -7.53
N ARG A 73 6.32 14.47 -6.73
CA ARG A 73 7.55 14.79 -5.96
C ARG A 73 8.65 15.26 -6.91
N ASP A 74 8.85 14.52 -8.00
CA ASP A 74 10.00 14.63 -8.90
C ASP A 74 9.78 15.62 -10.06
N ALA A 75 8.53 16.01 -10.32
CA ALA A 75 8.20 16.95 -11.40
C ALA A 75 8.86 18.32 -11.19
N PHE A 76 9.55 18.84 -12.20
CA PHE A 76 10.21 20.15 -12.10
C PHE A 76 9.23 21.33 -11.96
N LEU A 77 8.12 21.29 -12.69
CA LEU A 77 7.19 22.42 -12.79
C LEU A 77 6.06 22.32 -11.75
N PRO A 78 5.74 23.39 -10.99
CA PRO A 78 4.76 23.33 -9.91
C PRO A 78 3.38 22.79 -10.30
N TRP A 79 2.86 23.15 -11.47
CA TRP A 79 1.55 22.68 -11.91
C TRP A 79 1.52 21.18 -12.22
N ASN A 80 2.65 20.60 -12.66
CA ASN A 80 2.77 19.16 -12.85
C ASN A 80 2.81 18.44 -11.50
N LYS A 81 3.47 19.03 -10.48
CA LYS A 81 3.43 18.50 -9.11
C LYS A 81 1.99 18.36 -8.63
N MET A 82 1.23 19.45 -8.72
CA MET A 82 -0.18 19.47 -8.31
C MET A 82 -1.00 18.43 -9.07
N LYS A 83 -0.92 18.44 -10.40
CA LYS A 83 -1.65 17.49 -11.25
C LYS A 83 -1.36 16.04 -10.90
N TYR A 84 -0.09 15.65 -10.77
CA TYR A 84 0.27 14.27 -10.52
C TYR A 84 -0.10 13.82 -9.11
N VAL A 85 0.06 14.68 -8.10
CA VAL A 85 -0.38 14.34 -6.74
C VAL A 85 -1.90 14.19 -6.68
N GLU A 86 -2.67 15.12 -7.24
CA GLU A 86 -4.14 15.03 -7.29
C GLU A 86 -4.63 13.77 -8.02
N GLN A 87 -4.00 13.44 -9.15
CA GLN A 87 -4.26 12.19 -9.87
C GLN A 87 -3.95 10.96 -9.01
N GLY A 88 -2.82 10.99 -8.31
CA GLY A 88 -2.38 9.94 -7.39
C GLY A 88 -3.37 9.70 -6.28
N LEU A 89 -3.79 10.77 -5.60
CA LEU A 89 -4.78 10.75 -4.52
C LEU A 89 -6.11 10.16 -4.99
N GLY A 90 -6.61 10.55 -6.17
CA GLY A 90 -7.82 10.00 -6.76
C GLY A 90 -7.70 8.50 -7.08
N THR A 91 -6.55 8.07 -7.57
CA THR A 91 -6.30 6.65 -7.89
C THR A 91 -6.19 5.80 -6.62
N ILE A 92 -5.53 6.29 -5.57
CA ILE A 92 -5.49 5.61 -4.25
C ILE A 92 -6.89 5.50 -3.67
N ALA A 93 -7.69 6.58 -3.71
CA ALA A 93 -9.06 6.57 -3.21
C ALA A 93 -9.89 5.48 -3.91
N LYS A 94 -9.80 5.36 -5.24
CA LYS A 94 -10.46 4.30 -5.99
C LYS A 94 -10.00 2.90 -5.56
N GLY A 95 -8.70 2.70 -5.32
CA GLY A 95 -8.18 1.42 -4.81
C GLY A 95 -8.72 1.07 -3.42
N LEU A 96 -8.80 2.05 -2.51
CA LEU A 96 -9.35 1.86 -1.17
C LEU A 96 -10.87 1.61 -1.19
N ASP A 97 -11.60 2.27 -2.09
CA ASP A 97 -13.04 2.02 -2.28
C ASP A 97 -13.27 0.58 -2.78
N MET A 98 -12.44 0.09 -3.70
CA MET A 98 -12.50 -1.31 -4.16
C MET A 98 -12.25 -2.32 -3.03
N LEU A 99 -11.38 -2.03 -2.06
CA LEU A 99 -11.19 -2.90 -0.88
C LEU A 99 -12.44 -2.95 0.00
N SER A 100 -13.21 -1.86 0.04
CA SER A 100 -14.42 -1.79 0.86
C SER A 100 -15.54 -2.67 0.30
N ASP A 101 -15.52 -2.90 -1.02
CA ASP A 101 -16.43 -3.80 -1.73
C ASP A 101 -15.92 -5.25 -1.78
N ASP A 102 -14.62 -5.48 -1.51
CA ASP A 102 -14.02 -6.81 -1.47
C ASP A 102 -14.44 -7.55 -0.19
N THR A 103 -15.05 -8.72 -0.38
CA THR A 103 -15.54 -9.57 0.71
C THR A 103 -14.61 -10.74 1.01
N THR A 104 -13.47 -10.82 0.32
CA THR A 104 -12.48 -11.88 0.50
C THR A 104 -11.86 -11.80 1.90
N PRO A 105 -12.05 -12.80 2.77
CA PRO A 105 -11.47 -12.80 4.10
C PRO A 105 -9.95 -12.70 4.06
N VAL A 106 -9.36 -11.89 4.95
CA VAL A 106 -7.90 -11.65 5.02
C VAL A 106 -7.05 -12.93 4.96
N PRO A 107 -7.38 -14.04 5.65
CA PRO A 107 -6.58 -15.27 5.58
C PRO A 107 -6.61 -16.00 4.22
N LEU A 108 -7.55 -15.64 3.33
CA LEU A 108 -7.70 -16.21 1.99
C LEU A 108 -7.13 -15.31 0.89
N GLN A 109 -6.75 -14.08 1.23
CA GLN A 109 -6.14 -13.17 0.28
C GLN A 109 -4.73 -13.64 -0.07
N GLU A 110 -4.29 -13.30 -1.28
CA GLU A 110 -2.91 -13.57 -1.65
C GLU A 110 -1.95 -12.74 -0.79
N ILE A 111 -0.75 -13.26 -0.60
CA ILE A 111 0.32 -12.60 0.14
C ILE A 111 1.27 -11.93 -0.86
N ARG A 112 1.57 -10.66 -0.63
CA ARG A 112 2.60 -9.87 -1.34
C ARG A 112 3.46 -9.17 -0.31
N GLN A 113 4.78 -9.20 -0.50
CA GLN A 113 5.74 -8.62 0.47
C GLN A 113 5.47 -9.07 1.94
N GLY A 114 5.02 -10.31 2.14
CA GLY A 114 4.71 -10.84 3.47
C GLY A 114 3.39 -10.40 4.09
N LEU A 115 2.54 -9.67 3.35
CA LEU A 115 1.22 -9.20 3.82
C LEU A 115 0.07 -9.62 2.89
N PRO A 116 -1.12 -9.91 3.45
CA PRO A 116 -2.35 -9.95 2.68
C PRO A 116 -2.57 -8.65 1.91
N GLU A 117 -3.03 -8.75 0.67
CA GLU A 117 -3.13 -7.62 -0.26
C GLU A 117 -3.91 -6.42 0.29
N SER A 118 -5.02 -6.65 1.01
CA SER A 118 -5.81 -5.56 1.61
C SER A 118 -5.08 -4.85 2.75
N LEU A 119 -4.22 -5.55 3.50
CA LEU A 119 -3.40 -4.96 4.55
C LEU A 119 -2.27 -4.14 3.92
N LEU A 120 -1.61 -4.69 2.90
CA LEU A 120 -0.54 -4.02 2.17
C LEU A 120 -1.03 -2.74 1.48
N ALA A 121 -2.17 -2.81 0.79
CA ALA A 121 -2.77 -1.65 0.12
C ALA A 121 -3.06 -0.52 1.11
N ARG A 122 -3.66 -0.82 2.27
CA ARG A 122 -3.91 0.20 3.30
C ARG A 122 -2.63 0.77 3.91
N ALA A 123 -1.61 -0.06 4.13
CA ALA A 123 -0.32 0.39 4.62
C ALA A 123 0.39 1.32 3.63
N VAL A 124 0.40 0.99 2.34
CA VAL A 124 0.98 1.84 1.28
C VAL A 124 0.20 3.14 1.17
N ALA A 125 -1.14 3.09 1.14
CA ALA A 125 -1.96 4.30 1.10
C ALA A 125 -1.73 5.22 2.31
N ALA A 126 -1.65 4.66 3.53
CA ALA A 126 -1.34 5.42 4.74
C ALA A 126 0.03 6.11 4.65
N THR A 127 1.04 5.40 4.16
CA THR A 127 2.40 5.92 3.96
C THR A 127 2.42 7.03 2.93
N THR A 128 1.70 6.85 1.82
CA THR A 128 1.61 7.89 0.78
C THR A 128 0.91 9.14 1.31
N TYR A 129 -0.25 9.01 1.94
CA TYR A 129 -0.98 10.17 2.47
C TYR A 129 -0.21 10.93 3.55
N THR A 130 0.44 10.22 4.49
CA THR A 130 1.19 10.85 5.59
C THR A 130 2.56 11.40 5.18
N SER A 131 3.05 11.08 3.98
CA SER A 131 4.30 11.65 3.44
C SER A 131 4.10 12.92 2.63
N LEU A 132 2.86 13.24 2.23
CA LEU A 132 2.56 14.42 1.42
C LEU A 132 2.71 15.73 2.22
N PRO A 133 3.09 16.83 1.54
CA PRO A 133 3.05 18.18 2.11
C PRO A 133 1.64 18.57 2.59
N ASP A 134 1.55 19.39 3.65
CA ASP A 134 0.28 19.80 4.29
C ASP A 134 -0.73 20.42 3.32
N MET A 135 -0.26 21.14 2.29
CA MET A 135 -1.13 21.79 1.30
C MET A 135 -2.09 20.82 0.58
N PHE A 136 -1.79 19.53 0.55
CA PHE A 136 -2.67 18.52 -0.04
C PHE A 136 -3.79 18.05 0.91
N ASN A 137 -3.72 18.34 2.20
CA ASN A 137 -4.76 18.03 3.20
C ASN A 137 -5.14 16.54 3.29
N HIS A 138 -4.16 15.64 3.18
CA HIS A 138 -4.37 14.19 3.25
C HIS A 138 -3.73 13.50 4.45
N PHE A 139 -2.96 14.23 5.25
CA PHE A 139 -2.20 13.66 6.37
C PHE A 139 -3.10 12.88 7.34
N GLU A 140 -4.20 13.49 7.79
CA GLU A 140 -5.15 12.93 8.76
C GLU A 140 -5.77 11.63 8.24
N ARG A 141 -6.14 11.58 6.96
CA ARG A 141 -6.67 10.35 6.34
C ARG A 141 -5.65 9.22 6.38
N GLY A 142 -4.37 9.53 6.15
CA GLY A 142 -3.29 8.55 6.27
C GLY A 142 -3.07 8.10 7.71
N TYR A 143 -3.14 9.03 8.66
CA TYR A 143 -2.97 8.73 10.08
C TYR A 143 -4.12 7.87 10.64
N GLU A 144 -5.35 8.11 10.21
CA GLU A 144 -6.52 7.27 10.50
C GLU A 144 -6.35 5.85 9.94
N LEU A 145 -5.83 5.71 8.72
CA LEU A 145 -5.54 4.39 8.13
C LEU A 145 -4.53 3.60 8.99
N TYR A 146 -3.46 4.24 9.47
CA TYR A 146 -2.55 3.59 10.40
C TYR A 146 -3.24 3.18 11.69
N SER A 147 -4.01 4.09 12.29
CA SER A 147 -4.71 3.82 13.55
C SER A 147 -5.65 2.62 13.42
N GLY A 148 -6.41 2.53 12.33
CA GLY A 148 -7.24 1.37 12.01
C GLY A 148 -6.41 0.11 11.83
N LEU A 149 -5.44 0.15 10.91
CA LEU A 149 -4.61 -1.00 10.56
C LEU A 149 -3.88 -1.60 11.76
N LEU A 150 -3.20 -0.77 12.57
CA LEU A 150 -2.42 -1.22 13.72
C LEU A 150 -3.31 -1.74 14.86
N SER A 151 -4.59 -1.36 14.91
CA SER A 151 -5.54 -1.91 15.88
C SER A 151 -6.08 -3.30 15.52
N GLU A 152 -5.96 -3.72 14.26
CA GLU A 152 -6.55 -4.95 13.77
C GLU A 152 -5.77 -6.19 14.22
N GLN A 153 -6.50 -7.20 14.71
CA GLN A 153 -5.89 -8.48 15.07
C GLN A 153 -5.28 -9.18 13.84
N ALA A 154 -5.90 -9.05 12.67
CA ALA A 154 -5.42 -9.66 11.43
C ALA A 154 -4.07 -9.06 10.97
N PHE A 155 -3.81 -7.80 11.27
CA PHE A 155 -2.52 -7.16 11.02
C PHE A 155 -1.48 -7.58 12.07
N ARG A 156 -1.85 -7.55 13.35
CA ARG A 156 -0.95 -7.90 14.46
C ARG A 156 -0.57 -9.38 14.52
N SER A 157 -1.32 -10.25 13.84
CA SER A 157 -0.98 -11.68 13.71
C SER A 157 -0.01 -11.98 12.57
N GLN A 158 0.36 -11.01 11.72
CA GLN A 158 1.35 -11.22 10.67
C GLN A 158 2.76 -11.34 11.26
N SER A 159 3.71 -11.85 10.46
CA SER A 159 5.12 -11.88 10.87
C SER A 159 5.60 -10.47 11.21
N PHE A 160 6.33 -10.32 12.31
CA PHE A 160 6.82 -9.01 12.73
C PHE A 160 7.72 -8.37 11.66
N ASP A 161 8.55 -9.16 10.99
CA ASP A 161 9.43 -8.68 9.91
C ASP A 161 8.62 -8.04 8.75
N ALA A 162 7.40 -8.52 8.50
CA ALA A 162 6.54 -8.01 7.43
C ALA A 162 5.77 -6.74 7.83
N ILE A 163 5.56 -6.48 9.13
CA ILE A 163 4.77 -5.34 9.64
C ILE A 163 5.62 -4.25 10.28
N ALA A 164 6.88 -4.51 10.63
CA ALA A 164 7.72 -3.56 11.34
C ALA A 164 7.88 -2.22 10.62
N TRP A 165 7.96 -2.23 9.28
CA TRP A 165 8.07 -1.02 8.48
C TRP A 165 6.82 -0.13 8.60
N VAL A 166 5.62 -0.73 8.67
CA VAL A 166 4.36 0.01 8.81
C VAL A 166 4.34 0.75 10.15
N TYR A 167 4.78 0.10 11.23
CA TYR A 167 4.89 0.75 12.54
C TYR A 167 5.88 1.93 12.50
N ILE A 168 7.03 1.79 11.84
CA ILE A 168 8.01 2.88 11.71
C ILE A 168 7.37 4.11 11.07
N TYR A 169 6.69 3.96 9.94
CA TYR A 169 6.04 5.10 9.29
C TYR A 169 4.85 5.65 10.08
N ALA A 170 4.08 4.79 10.76
CA ALA A 170 3.01 5.23 11.65
C ALA A 170 3.55 6.08 12.81
N ILE A 171 4.67 5.67 13.41
CA ILE A 171 5.35 6.44 14.47
C ILE A 171 5.88 7.77 13.93
N GLN A 172 6.49 7.79 12.74
CA GLN A 172 6.90 9.03 12.11
C GLN A 172 5.72 9.98 11.87
N ALA A 173 4.58 9.44 11.45
CA ALA A 173 3.36 10.22 11.31
C ALA A 173 2.89 10.75 12.67
N ALA A 174 2.85 9.93 13.73
CA ALA A 174 2.48 10.39 15.07
C ALA A 174 3.39 11.51 15.57
N ILE A 175 4.71 11.40 15.33
CA ILE A 175 5.67 12.45 15.67
C ILE A 175 5.40 13.74 14.90
N ARG A 176 5.15 13.65 13.58
CA ARG A 176 4.77 14.79 12.75
C ARG A 176 3.46 15.45 13.24
N ALA A 177 2.53 14.66 13.77
CA ALA A 177 1.28 15.14 14.34
C ALA A 177 1.41 15.70 15.76
N GLU A 178 2.63 15.75 16.33
CA GLU A 178 2.88 16.11 17.74
C GLU A 178 2.15 15.18 18.74
N ASP A 179 1.81 13.96 18.32
CA ASP A 179 1.17 12.93 19.13
C ASP A 179 2.21 11.99 19.74
N SER A 180 3.08 12.53 20.60
CA SER A 180 4.16 11.78 21.24
C SER A 180 3.65 10.60 22.08
N LEU A 181 2.43 10.68 22.62
CA LEU A 181 1.83 9.58 23.38
C LEU A 181 1.55 8.38 22.48
N GLN A 182 0.95 8.60 21.30
CA GLN A 182 0.67 7.52 20.36
C GLN A 182 1.95 6.97 19.72
N ALA A 183 2.94 7.84 19.46
CA ALA A 183 4.27 7.43 19.01
C ALA A 183 4.93 6.46 20.00
N GLN A 184 4.95 6.81 21.30
CA GLN A 184 5.49 5.96 22.36
C GLN A 184 4.72 4.65 22.51
N LYS A 185 3.38 4.69 22.41
CA LYS A 185 2.53 3.51 22.50
C LYS A 185 2.86 2.50 21.39
N TRP A 186 2.96 2.95 20.15
CA TRP A 186 3.31 2.07 19.03
C TRP A 186 4.76 1.57 19.09
N ALA A 187 5.71 2.40 19.55
CA ALA A 187 7.08 1.94 19.79
C ALA A 187 7.14 0.85 20.88
N GLN A 188 6.36 0.98 21.95
CA GLN A 188 6.26 -0.04 23.00
C GLN A 188 5.59 -1.32 22.50
N GLU A 189 4.61 -1.22 21.60
CA GLU A 189 4.00 -2.37 20.93
C GLU A 189 5.03 -3.12 20.09
N MET A 190 5.85 -2.42 19.30
CA MET A 190 7.00 -3.03 18.59
C MET A 190 7.96 -3.73 19.57
N SER A 191 8.26 -3.12 20.72
CA SER A 191 9.11 -3.74 21.76
C SER A 191 8.50 -5.01 22.33
N THR A 192 7.18 -5.10 22.41
CA THR A 192 6.49 -6.28 22.91
C THR A 192 6.49 -7.41 21.87
N LEU A 193 6.39 -7.04 20.59
CA LEU A 193 6.43 -7.99 19.47
C LEU A 193 7.84 -8.53 19.23
N ASN A 194 8.85 -7.66 19.19
CA ASN A 194 10.26 -8.04 19.09
C ASN A 194 11.19 -6.90 19.53
N ALA A 195 11.66 -6.95 20.78
CA ALA A 195 12.52 -5.92 21.37
C ALA A 195 13.90 -5.76 20.70
N GLN A 196 14.43 -6.81 20.05
CA GLN A 196 15.78 -6.80 19.48
C GLN A 196 15.79 -6.48 17.98
N HIS A 197 14.63 -6.36 17.34
CA HIS A 197 14.56 -6.03 15.92
C HIS A 197 15.12 -4.62 15.66
N PRO A 198 15.93 -4.41 14.60
CA PRO A 198 16.55 -3.10 14.32
C PRO A 198 15.54 -1.95 14.23
N MET A 199 14.39 -2.18 13.58
CA MET A 199 13.33 -1.16 13.50
C MET A 199 12.68 -0.90 14.87
N THR A 200 12.63 -1.86 15.78
CA THR A 200 12.13 -1.59 17.14
C THR A 200 13.05 -0.65 17.90
N LEU A 201 14.36 -0.89 17.82
CA LEU A 201 15.37 -0.01 18.43
C LEU A 201 15.30 1.40 17.84
N GLN A 202 15.13 1.50 16.52
CA GLN A 202 14.91 2.78 15.84
C GLN A 202 13.62 3.47 16.29
N ALA A 203 12.50 2.74 16.37
CA ALA A 203 11.20 3.25 16.81
C ALA A 203 11.26 3.86 18.22
N ILE A 204 11.90 3.15 19.16
CA ILE A 204 12.10 3.63 20.53
C ILE A 204 12.96 4.90 20.55
N ALA A 205 14.04 4.93 19.77
CA ALA A 205 14.89 6.11 19.67
C ALA A 205 14.13 7.33 19.13
N MET A 206 13.34 7.15 18.06
CA MET A 206 12.50 8.22 17.48
C MET A 206 11.45 8.72 18.47
N ALA A 207 10.69 7.82 19.08
CA ALA A 207 9.60 8.17 20.01
C ALA A 207 10.08 8.84 21.30
N ASN A 208 11.31 8.53 21.76
CA ASN A 208 11.91 9.20 22.92
C ASN A 208 12.46 10.60 22.61
N SER A 209 12.69 10.90 21.34
CA SER A 209 13.22 12.19 20.88
C SER A 209 12.14 13.19 20.43
N ALA A 210 10.88 12.75 20.39
CA ALA A 210 9.71 13.51 19.96
C ALA A 210 9.01 14.20 21.14
#